data_AF-A0A4Y2IH56-F1
#
_entry.id   AF-A0A4Y2IH56-F1
#
_cell.length_a   1.000
_cell.length_b   1.000
_cell.length_c   1.000
_cell.angle_alpha   90.00
_cell.angle_beta   90.00
_cell.angle_gamma   90.00
#
_symmetry.space_group_name_H-M   'P 1'
#
loop_
_entity.id
_entity.type
_entity.pdbx_description
1 polymer ?
#
loop_
_entity_poly.entity_id
_entity_poly.type
_entity_poly.pdbx_seq_one_letter_code
_entity_poly.pdbx_strand_id
1 'polypeptide(L)'
;MILHGAAAWAYPLSARQSRQLNSIQRKFLLNITGAYYTTPTAALQVIEGIIPLHIKAEQEAAYVRTARLRKTSNYNNTTSTPITMRMAQHTPNSIQQFFN
;
A
#
# COMPACT_ATOMS: atom_id res chain seq x y z
N MET A 1 -30.33 4.96 -0.55
CA MET A 1 -31.72 5.43 -0.70
C MET A 1 -31.82 6.94 -0.32
N ILE A 2 -31.07 7.80 -1.01
CA ILE A 2 -31.05 9.28 -0.77
C ILE A 2 -31.86 10.04 -1.85
N LEU A 3 -32.21 9.36 -2.95
CA LEU A 3 -32.80 9.99 -4.13
C LEU A 3 -34.32 10.22 -4.02
N HIS A 4 -35.04 9.46 -3.18
CA HIS A 4 -36.50 9.58 -3.06
C HIS A 4 -36.98 10.85 -2.33
N GLY A 5 -36.09 11.53 -1.59
CA GLY A 5 -36.40 12.81 -0.95
C GLY A 5 -36.21 14.03 -1.86
N ALA A 6 -35.50 13.90 -2.98
CA ALA A 6 -35.16 15.04 -3.85
C ALA A 6 -36.42 15.72 -4.44
N ALA A 7 -37.47 14.95 -4.72
CA ALA A 7 -38.75 15.47 -5.21
C ALA A 7 -39.50 16.31 -4.17
N ALA A 8 -39.37 16.02 -2.88
CA ALA A 8 -39.95 16.83 -1.79
C ALA A 8 -39.11 18.08 -1.48
N TRP A 9 -37.84 18.08 -1.88
CA TRP A 9 -36.88 19.18 -1.74
C TRP A 9 -36.78 20.05 -2.99
N ALA A 10 -37.68 19.91 -3.97
CA ALA A 10 -37.78 20.77 -5.15
C ALA A 10 -38.14 22.25 -4.81
N TYR A 11 -38.05 22.63 -3.55
CA TYR A 11 -38.01 24.01 -3.08
C TYR A 11 -36.56 24.52 -3.21
N PRO A 12 -36.32 25.75 -3.68
CA PRO A 12 -34.95 26.28 -3.75
C PRO A 12 -34.28 26.17 -2.37
N LEU A 13 -33.20 25.38 -2.31
CA LEU A 13 -32.37 25.23 -1.12
C LEU A 13 -32.00 26.63 -0.64
N SER A 14 -32.39 26.96 0.59
CA SER A 14 -32.01 28.25 1.17
C SER A 14 -30.49 28.36 1.21
N ALA A 15 -29.96 29.58 1.07
CA ALA A 15 -28.52 29.83 1.13
C ALA A 15 -27.86 29.23 2.39
N ARG A 16 -28.61 29.15 3.49
CA ARG A 16 -28.16 28.53 4.75
C ARG A 16 -27.98 27.01 4.62
N GLN A 17 -28.94 26.30 4.02
CA GLN A 17 -28.85 24.84 3.82
C GLN A 17 -27.70 24.47 2.87
N SER A 18 -27.51 25.23 1.79
CA SER A 18 -26.38 25.01 0.87
C SER A 18 -25.03 25.18 1.57
N ARG A 19 -24.88 26.21 2.42
CA ARG A 19 -23.66 26.39 3.23
C ARG A 19 -23.43 25.24 4.22
N GLN A 20 -24.49 24.72 4.83
CA GLN A 20 -24.39 23.58 5.75
C GLN A 20 -23.96 22.30 5.02
N LEU A 21 -24.56 22.00 3.87
CA LEU A 21 -24.19 20.86 3.04
C LEU A 21 -22.73 20.96 2.58
N ASN A 22 -22.30 22.14 2.12
CA ASN A 22 -20.92 22.38 1.72
C ASN A 22 -19.94 22.22 2.91
N SER A 23 -20.33 22.65 4.11
CA SER A 23 -19.51 22.45 5.32
C SER A 23 -19.33 20.97 5.66
N ILE A 24 -20.40 20.17 5.54
CA ILE A 24 -20.35 18.72 5.77
C ILE A 24 -19.46 18.04 4.72
N GLN A 25 -19.66 18.35 3.43
CA GLN A 25 -18.85 17.80 2.34
C GLN A 25 -17.37 18.17 2.51
N ARG A 26 -17.07 19.43 2.84
CA ARG A 26 -15.70 19.89 3.06
C ARG A 26 -15.01 19.16 4.22
N LYS A 27 -15.71 18.95 5.35
CA LYS A 27 -15.15 18.20 6.49
C LYS A 27 -14.81 16.75 6.11
N PHE A 28 -15.69 16.11 5.35
CA PHE A 28 -15.43 14.74 4.88
C PHE A 28 -14.21 14.67 3.95
N LEU A 29 -14.13 15.60 2.98
CA LEU A 29 -12.97 15.70 2.09
C LEU A 29 -11.66 15.98 2.85
N LEU A 30 -11.68 16.88 3.83
CA LEU A 30 -10.51 17.18 4.65
C LEU A 30 -10.05 15.97 5.48
N ASN A 31 -10.97 15.17 6.03
CA ASN A 31 -10.62 13.95 6.75
C ASN A 31 -9.98 12.91 5.82
N ILE A 32 -10.51 12.75 4.61
CA ILE A 32 -9.93 11.86 3.60
C ILE A 32 -8.53 12.34 3.22
N THR A 33 -8.37 13.60 2.83
CA THR A 33 -7.07 14.15 2.45
C THR A 33 -6.08 14.13 3.62
N GLY A 34 -6.54 14.36 4.85
CA GLY A 34 -5.73 14.25 6.06
C GLY A 34 -5.24 12.82 6.31
N ALA A 35 -6.10 11.82 6.18
CA ALA A 35 -5.73 10.41 6.28
C ALA A 35 -4.74 9.99 5.19
N TYR A 36 -4.95 10.47 3.96
CA TYR A 36 -3.98 10.30 2.88
C TYR A 36 -2.68 11.06 3.14
N TYR A 37 -2.68 12.19 3.85
CA TYR A 37 -1.44 12.91 4.17
C TYR A 37 -0.62 12.20 5.26
N THR A 38 -1.28 11.60 6.25
CA THR A 38 -0.61 10.92 7.36
C THR A 38 -0.18 9.50 7.05
N THR A 39 -0.72 8.85 6.00
CA THR A 39 -0.27 7.51 5.59
C THR A 39 -0.39 7.22 4.07
N PRO A 40 0.18 8.03 3.16
CA PRO A 40 0.12 7.74 1.73
C PRO A 40 1.20 6.76 1.30
N THR A 41 2.44 6.90 1.80
CA THR A 41 3.58 6.21 1.18
C THR A 41 3.55 4.70 1.41
N ALA A 42 3.24 4.24 2.63
CA ALA A 42 3.15 2.82 2.92
C ALA A 42 1.91 2.18 2.27
N ALA A 43 0.76 2.87 2.29
CA ALA A 43 -0.45 2.38 1.64
C ALA A 43 -0.31 2.34 0.11
N LEU A 44 0.30 3.36 -0.48
CA LEU A 44 0.59 3.43 -1.92
C LEU A 44 1.59 2.35 -2.33
N GLN A 45 2.63 2.09 -1.53
CA GLN A 45 3.55 0.97 -1.78
C GLN A 45 2.80 -0.37 -1.85
N VAL A 46 1.85 -0.61 -0.95
CA VAL A 46 1.04 -1.84 -0.95
C VAL A 46 0.10 -1.90 -2.16
N ILE A 47 -0.57 -0.80 -2.52
CA ILE A 47 -1.50 -0.74 -3.66
C ILE A 47 -0.77 -0.91 -4.99
N GLU A 48 0.40 -0.28 -5.15
CA GLU A 48 1.23 -0.38 -6.35
C GLU A 48 2.05 -1.70 -6.39
N GLY A 49 1.94 -2.55 -5.37
CA GLY A 49 2.74 -3.78 -5.25
C GLY A 49 4.25 -3.51 -5.13
N ILE A 50 4.64 -2.29 -4.78
CA ILE A 50 6.03 -1.86 -4.64
C ILE A 50 6.54 -2.31 -3.27
N ILE A 51 7.55 -3.19 -3.29
CA ILE A 51 8.22 -3.63 -2.08
C ILE A 51 8.87 -2.42 -1.38
N PRO A 52 8.61 -2.20 -0.07
CA PRO A 52 9.23 -1.12 0.69
C PRO A 52 10.76 -1.17 0.62
N LEU A 53 11.38 0.01 0.50
CA LEU A 53 12.81 0.14 0.25
C LEU A 53 13.68 -0.55 1.32
N HIS A 54 13.29 -0.49 2.59
CA HIS A 54 14.02 -1.14 3.68
C HIS A 54 14.03 -2.66 3.53
N ILE A 55 12.90 -3.26 3.16
CA ILE A 55 12.78 -4.71 2.91
C ILE A 55 13.65 -5.12 1.73
N LYS A 56 13.63 -4.33 0.64
CA LYS A 56 14.47 -4.56 -0.53
C LYS A 56 15.96 -4.45 -0.21
N ALA A 57 16.35 -3.46 0.60
CA ALA A 57 17.73 -3.26 1.03
C ALA A 57 18.23 -4.43 1.90
N GLU A 58 17.40 -4.94 2.81
CA GLU A 58 17.73 -6.13 3.61
C GLU A 58 17.89 -7.38 2.75
N GLN A 59 17.01 -7.58 1.76
CA GLN A 59 17.11 -8.68 0.81
C GLN A 59 18.41 -8.60 -0.02
N GLU A 60 18.76 -7.42 -0.54
CA GLU A 60 20.00 -7.19 -1.28
C GLU A 60 21.24 -7.39 -0.40
N ALA A 61 21.21 -6.92 0.85
CA ALA A 61 22.29 -7.13 1.81
C ALA A 61 22.48 -8.63 2.13
N ALA A 62 21.38 -9.35 2.34
CA ALA A 62 21.40 -10.80 2.52
C ALA A 62 21.98 -11.50 1.28
N TYR A 63 21.59 -11.08 0.07
CA TYR A 63 22.12 -11.59 -1.19
C TYR A 63 23.61 -11.35 -1.36
N VAL A 64 24.09 -10.12 -1.16
CA VAL A 64 25.51 -9.81 -1.27
C VAL A 64 26.32 -10.62 -0.25
N ARG A 65 25.82 -10.76 0.98
CA ARG A 65 26.49 -11.53 2.03
C ARG A 65 26.62 -13.02 1.70
N THR A 66 25.60 -13.64 1.15
CA THR A 66 25.61 -15.07 0.80
C THR A 66 26.30 -15.33 -0.54
N ALA A 67 26.05 -14.51 -1.56
CA ALA A 67 26.56 -14.71 -2.91
C ALA A 67 28.02 -14.27 -3.06
N ARG A 68 28.40 -13.12 -2.48
CA ARG A 68 29.78 -12.59 -2.58
C ARG A 68 30.65 -13.05 -1.43
N LEU A 69 30.16 -12.95 -0.19
CA LEU A 69 30.97 -13.28 0.99
C LEU A 69 30.88 -14.76 1.40
N ARG A 70 30.00 -15.56 0.77
CA ARG A 70 29.77 -16.98 1.11
C ARG A 70 29.40 -17.20 2.58
N LYS A 71 28.85 -16.18 3.25
CA LYS A 71 28.42 -16.27 4.65
C LYS A 71 26.92 -16.50 4.73
N THR A 72 26.48 -17.25 5.73
CA THR A 72 25.05 -17.42 6.00
C THR A 72 24.42 -16.08 6.38
N SER A 73 23.20 -15.83 5.91
CA SER A 73 22.39 -14.69 6.30
C SER A 73 21.04 -15.16 6.81
N ASN A 74 20.59 -14.64 7.94
CA ASN A 74 19.24 -14.90 8.45
C ASN A 74 18.37 -13.71 8.04
N TYR A 75 17.47 -13.93 7.08
CA TYR A 75 16.52 -12.94 6.58
C TYR A 75 15.12 -13.53 6.76
N ASN A 76 14.16 -12.75 7.28
CA ASN A 76 12.78 -13.21 7.51
C ASN A 76 12.69 -14.62 8.10
N ASN A 77 13.35 -14.88 9.24
CA ASN A 77 13.43 -16.18 9.93
C ASN A 77 13.97 -17.38 9.10
N THR A 78 14.40 -17.17 7.87
CA THR A 78 14.98 -18.19 7.01
C THR A 78 16.49 -18.02 6.91
N THR A 79 17.22 -19.09 7.24
CA THR A 79 18.67 -19.13 7.10
C THR A 79 19.02 -19.38 5.64
N SER A 80 19.39 -18.30 4.95
CA SER A 80 19.90 -18.35 3.59
C SER A 80 21.34 -18.82 3.61
N THR A 81 21.57 -20.10 3.26
CA THR A 81 22.91 -20.62 3.01
C THR A 81 23.33 -20.31 1.57
N PRO A 82 24.65 -20.24 1.28
CA PRO A 82 25.14 -20.03 -0.10
C PRO A 82 24.65 -21.10 -1.08
N ILE A 83 24.34 -22.30 -0.60
CA ILE A 83 23.83 -23.42 -1.41
C ILE A 83 22.35 -23.20 -1.73
N THR A 84 21.55 -22.87 -0.72
CA THR A 84 20.11 -22.58 -0.87
C THR A 84 19.87 -21.43 -1.86
N MET A 85 20.67 -20.37 -1.79
CA MET A 85 20.48 -19.22 -2.67
C MET A 85 20.86 -19.49 -4.13
N ARG A 86 21.87 -20.35 -4.37
CA ARG A 86 22.21 -20.81 -5.72
C ARG A 86 21.08 -21.61 -6.36
N MET A 87 20.38 -22.42 -5.58
CA MET A 87 19.23 -23.19 -6.06
C MET A 87 18.04 -22.28 -6.37
N ALA A 88 17.78 -21.26 -5.55
CA ALA A 88 16.68 -20.32 -5.73
C ALA A 88 16.81 -19.44 -7.00
N GLN A 89 18.03 -19.16 -7.48
CA GLN A 89 18.25 -18.44 -8.75
C GLN A 89 17.90 -19.26 -9.99
N HIS A 90 17.85 -20.60 -9.88
CA HIS A 90 17.57 -21.50 -11.00
C HIS A 90 16.09 -21.87 -11.13
N THR A 91 15.26 -21.55 -10.15
CA THR A 91 13.80 -21.71 -10.22
C THR A 91 13.15 -20.46 -10.83
N PRO A 92 12.24 -20.59 -11.81
CA PRO A 92 11.55 -19.43 -12.37
C PRO A 92 10.67 -18.79 -11.29
N ASN A 93 10.93 -17.49 -11.05
CA ASN A 93 10.25 -16.54 -10.17
C ASN A 93 8.91 -17.02 -9.60
N SER A 94 8.93 -17.49 -8.35
CA SER A 94 7.77 -17.90 -7.55
C SER A 94 6.75 -16.78 -7.30
N ILE A 95 7.07 -15.54 -7.67
CA ILE A 95 6.19 -14.37 -7.54
C ILE A 95 5.00 -14.44 -8.54
N GLN A 96 5.12 -15.23 -9.62
CA GLN A 96 4.02 -15.45 -10.57
C GLN A 96 2.94 -16.42 -10.04
N GLN A 97 3.19 -17.13 -8.92
CA GLN A 97 2.24 -18.14 -8.40
C GLN A 97 1.22 -17.58 -7.39
N PHE A 98 1.41 -16.35 -6.92
CA PHE A 98 0.54 -15.74 -5.90
C PHE A 98 -0.61 -14.90 -6.48
N PHE A 99 -0.73 -14.80 -7.80
CA PHE A 99 -1.76 -14.02 -8.51
C PHE A 99 -2.60 -14.86 -9.49
N ASN A 100 -2.83 -16.14 -9.17
CA ASN A 100 -3.80 -16.99 -9.87
C ASN A 100 -4.90 -17.45 -8.93
#